data_AF-A0A2M6WJK5-F1
#
_entry.id   AF-A0A2M6WJK5-F1
#
_cell.length_a   1.000
_cell.length_b   1.000
_cell.length_c   1.000
_cell.angle_alpha   90.00
_cell.angle_beta   90.00
_cell.angle_gamma   90.00
#
_symmetry.space_group_name_H-M   'P 1'
#
loop_
_entity.id
_entity.type
_entity.pdbx_description
1 polymer ?
#
loop_
_entity_poly.entity_id
_entity_poly.type
_entity_poly.pdbx_seq_one_letter_code
_entity_poly.pdbx_strand_id
1 'polypeptide(L)'
;MKKWLTNIANQYPVILQALLFGLVLLIAVIEEFSLLPTLVFFLVSIWLYRKNKPVQKTPIALLSTLIISPILINIFNQERGLLPLIIILSFIFFLILGISTASFNKRKDWYYLLVVILFYLASIIFFSLDRSTPLFLESVLFAVFTLLTYREFFRVNGYKSKTPVRVILLVISLTTLQLTWILLLMPIHFTVAASITTLYAFTILETLIRHLQLSLTPRYIRLQIMVFVLLTIILLTIPNFSITG
;
A
#
# COMPACT_ATOMS: atom_id res chain seq x y z
N MET A 1 10.38 -25.20 20.07
CA MET A 1 9.76 -25.92 18.91
C MET A 1 8.23 -25.97 18.96
N LYS A 2 7.58 -26.47 20.03
CA LYS A 2 6.11 -26.68 20.10
C LYS A 2 5.27 -25.40 19.89
N LYS A 3 5.73 -24.25 20.41
CA LYS A 3 5.10 -22.92 20.22
C LYS A 3 5.25 -22.35 18.81
N TRP A 4 6.23 -22.84 18.04
CA TRP A 4 6.49 -22.43 16.66
C TRP A 4 5.63 -23.25 15.69
N LEU A 5 5.56 -24.57 15.91
CA LEU A 5 4.69 -25.48 15.13
C LEU A 5 3.20 -25.15 15.27
N THR A 6 2.75 -24.78 16.48
CA THR A 6 1.37 -24.31 16.71
C THR A 6 1.07 -22.97 16.04
N ASN A 7 2.08 -22.12 15.84
CA ASN A 7 1.92 -20.85 15.15
C ASN A 7 1.77 -21.04 13.64
N ILE A 8 2.49 -22.00 13.05
CA ILE A 8 2.38 -22.35 11.63
C ILE A 8 1.03 -23.05 11.36
N ALA A 9 0.62 -23.97 12.25
CA ALA A 9 -0.69 -24.62 12.21
C ALA A 9 -1.84 -23.60 12.08
N ASN A 10 -1.77 -22.49 12.82
CA ASN A 10 -2.77 -21.42 12.80
C ASN A 10 -2.68 -20.50 11.57
N GLN A 11 -1.59 -20.55 10.80
CA GLN A 11 -1.37 -19.71 9.61
C GLN A 11 -1.74 -20.42 8.30
N TYR A 12 -1.73 -21.76 8.24
CA TYR A 12 -2.15 -22.53 7.06
C TYR A 12 -3.48 -22.09 6.44
N PRO A 13 -4.58 -21.86 7.19
CA PRO A 13 -5.84 -21.45 6.57
C PRO A 13 -5.74 -20.08 5.90
N VAL A 14 -4.93 -19.16 6.44
CA VAL A 14 -4.69 -17.83 5.89
C VAL A 14 -3.86 -17.93 4.61
N ILE A 15 -2.81 -18.75 4.62
CA ILE A 15 -1.95 -19.01 3.45
C ILE A 15 -2.78 -19.59 2.31
N LEU A 16 -3.60 -20.60 2.57
CA LEU A 16 -4.43 -21.24 1.55
C LEU A 16 -5.43 -20.26 0.94
N GLN A 17 -6.04 -19.39 1.75
CA GLN A 17 -6.93 -18.35 1.23
C GLN A 17 -6.21 -17.30 0.39
N ALA A 18 -4.97 -16.95 0.73
CA ALA A 18 -4.15 -16.07 -0.09
C ALA A 18 -3.74 -16.71 -1.42
N LEU A 19 -3.45 -18.02 -1.42
CA LEU A 19 -3.23 -18.77 -2.65
C LEU A 19 -4.50 -18.86 -3.50
N LEU A 20 -5.66 -19.08 -2.90
CA LEU A 20 -6.96 -19.03 -3.61
C LEU A 20 -7.22 -17.65 -4.21
N PHE A 21 -6.91 -16.57 -3.48
CA PHE A 21 -6.97 -15.21 -4.01
C PHE A 21 -6.06 -15.06 -5.24
N GLY A 22 -4.81 -15.51 -5.15
CA GLY A 22 -3.88 -15.47 -6.28
C GLY A 22 -4.33 -16.29 -7.49
N LEU A 23 -4.95 -17.45 -7.25
CA LEU A 23 -5.50 -18.30 -8.30
C LEU A 23 -6.69 -17.62 -8.99
N VAL A 24 -7.63 -17.06 -8.23
CA VAL A 24 -8.78 -16.34 -8.79
C VAL A 24 -8.33 -15.08 -9.53
N LEU A 25 -7.31 -14.38 -9.01
CA LEU A 25 -6.69 -13.25 -9.69
C LEU A 25 -6.07 -13.69 -11.02
N LEU A 26 -5.34 -14.81 -11.04
CA LEU A 26 -4.75 -15.38 -12.25
C LEU A 26 -5.81 -15.77 -13.29
N ILE A 27 -6.93 -16.36 -12.87
CA ILE A 27 -8.07 -16.62 -13.76
C ILE A 27 -8.61 -15.30 -14.33
N ALA A 28 -8.79 -14.27 -13.49
CA ALA A 28 -9.25 -12.96 -13.95
C ALA A 28 -8.26 -12.31 -14.95
N VAL A 29 -6.95 -12.56 -14.80
CA VAL A 29 -5.93 -12.10 -15.77
C VAL A 29 -6.08 -12.83 -17.12
N ILE A 30 -6.24 -14.16 -17.11
CA ILE A 30 -6.38 -14.97 -18.32
C ILE A 30 -7.63 -14.54 -19.12
N GLU A 31 -8.71 -14.20 -18.42
CA GLU A 31 -9.96 -13.71 -19.01
C GLU A 31 -9.98 -12.19 -19.23
N GLU A 32 -8.80 -11.55 -19.24
CA GLU A 32 -8.57 -10.13 -19.54
C GLU A 32 -9.42 -9.16 -18.71
N PHE A 33 -9.72 -9.51 -17.45
CA PHE A 33 -10.61 -8.73 -16.57
C PHE A 33 -11.96 -8.38 -17.20
N SER A 34 -12.53 -9.27 -18.01
CA SER A 34 -13.91 -9.12 -18.45
C SER A 34 -14.89 -8.99 -17.26
N LEU A 35 -16.08 -8.44 -17.51
CA LEU A 35 -16.99 -8.00 -16.46
C LEU A 35 -17.33 -9.12 -15.45
N LEU A 36 -17.55 -10.34 -15.93
CA LEU A 36 -17.93 -11.48 -15.09
C LEU A 36 -16.77 -11.99 -14.22
N PRO A 37 -15.58 -12.32 -14.75
CA PRO A 37 -14.40 -12.65 -13.94
C PRO A 37 -14.02 -11.58 -12.92
N THR A 38 -14.16 -10.30 -13.28
CA THR A 38 -13.93 -9.20 -12.34
C THR A 38 -14.92 -9.23 -11.18
N LEU A 39 -16.22 -9.39 -11.45
CA LEU A 39 -17.22 -9.54 -10.39
C LEU A 39 -16.95 -10.77 -9.51
N VAL A 40 -16.61 -11.91 -10.11
CA VAL A 40 -16.24 -13.13 -9.37
C VAL A 40 -15.02 -12.88 -8.49
N PHE A 41 -13.98 -12.23 -9.01
CA PHE A 41 -12.78 -11.89 -8.25
C PHE A 41 -13.11 -11.02 -7.03
N PHE A 42 -13.93 -9.98 -7.19
CA PHE A 42 -14.36 -9.13 -6.09
C PHE A 42 -15.18 -9.91 -5.05
N LEU A 43 -16.17 -10.70 -5.50
CA LEU A 43 -17.05 -11.46 -4.62
C LEU A 43 -16.29 -12.52 -3.82
N VAL A 44 -15.43 -13.30 -4.49
CA VAL A 44 -14.62 -14.33 -3.84
C VAL A 44 -13.65 -13.70 -2.84
N SER A 45 -13.00 -12.60 -3.20
CA SER A 45 -12.07 -11.91 -2.30
C SER A 45 -12.75 -11.36 -1.04
N ILE A 46 -13.94 -10.75 -1.20
CA ILE A 46 -14.75 -10.27 -0.06
C ILE A 46 -15.23 -11.45 0.79
N TRP A 47 -15.64 -12.55 0.17
CA TRP A 47 -16.07 -13.76 0.86
C TRP A 47 -14.92 -14.37 1.68
N LEU A 48 -13.74 -14.53 1.09
CA LEU A 48 -12.52 -15.01 1.77
C LEU A 48 -12.18 -14.12 2.98
N TYR A 49 -12.23 -12.79 2.82
CA TYR A 49 -12.00 -11.85 3.91
C TYR A 49 -13.01 -12.01 5.06
N ARG A 50 -14.31 -12.13 4.74
CA ARG A 50 -15.36 -12.24 5.75
C ARG A 50 -15.38 -13.59 6.47
N LYS A 51 -15.00 -14.67 5.78
CA LYS A 51 -15.01 -16.05 6.30
C LYS A 51 -14.24 -16.16 7.62
N ASN A 52 -13.14 -15.43 7.77
CA ASN A 52 -12.31 -15.52 8.97
C ASN A 52 -12.77 -14.65 10.16
N LYS A 53 -13.94 -13.98 10.06
CA LYS A 53 -14.49 -13.10 11.12
C LYS A 53 -13.42 -12.14 11.69
N PRO A 54 -13.06 -11.08 10.95
CA PRO A 54 -11.92 -10.24 11.30
C PRO A 54 -12.07 -9.61 12.69
N VAL A 55 -11.12 -9.92 13.58
CA VAL A 55 -11.00 -9.31 14.92
C VAL A 55 -10.62 -7.84 14.78
N GLN A 56 -9.75 -7.54 13.81
CA GLN A 56 -9.36 -6.18 13.46
C GLN A 56 -9.76 -5.88 12.02
N LYS A 57 -10.70 -4.93 11.85
CA LYS A 57 -11.20 -4.55 10.53
C LYS A 57 -10.15 -3.71 9.79
N THR A 58 -9.83 -4.12 8.57
CA THR A 58 -8.90 -3.49 7.61
C THR A 58 -9.56 -3.30 6.23
N PRO A 59 -10.79 -2.74 6.15
CA PRO A 59 -11.53 -2.59 4.90
C PRO A 59 -10.83 -1.71 3.88
N ILE A 60 -10.05 -0.70 4.31
CA ILE A 60 -9.41 0.22 3.37
C ILE A 60 -8.25 -0.48 2.67
N ALA A 61 -7.42 -1.24 3.41
CA ALA A 61 -6.40 -2.08 2.79
C ALA A 61 -6.98 -3.16 1.86
N LEU A 62 -8.12 -3.75 2.21
CA LEU A 62 -8.82 -4.70 1.34
C LEU A 62 -9.29 -4.03 0.05
N LEU A 63 -10.05 -2.93 0.18
CA LEU A 63 -10.61 -2.20 -0.97
C LEU A 63 -9.50 -1.66 -1.87
N SER A 64 -8.43 -1.11 -1.29
CA SER A 64 -7.29 -0.64 -2.07
C SER A 64 -6.66 -1.79 -2.84
N THR A 65 -6.44 -2.95 -2.23
CA THR A 65 -5.88 -4.13 -2.93
C THR A 65 -6.76 -4.55 -4.10
N LEU A 66 -8.09 -4.59 -3.91
CA LEU A 66 -9.03 -4.98 -4.97
C LEU A 66 -9.10 -4.00 -6.13
N ILE A 67 -8.93 -2.70 -5.87
CA ILE A 67 -8.94 -1.65 -6.90
C ILE A 67 -7.58 -1.58 -7.60
N ILE A 68 -6.49 -1.66 -6.84
CA ILE A 68 -5.12 -1.57 -7.33
C ILE A 68 -4.78 -2.79 -8.20
N SER A 69 -5.28 -3.99 -7.87
CA SER A 69 -4.93 -5.21 -8.61
C SER A 69 -5.26 -5.18 -10.10
N PRO A 70 -6.51 -4.90 -10.56
CA PRO A 70 -6.80 -4.85 -11.99
C PRO A 70 -6.03 -3.72 -12.69
N ILE A 71 -5.86 -2.57 -12.04
CA ILE A 71 -5.16 -1.41 -12.62
C ILE A 71 -3.68 -1.75 -12.86
N LEU A 72 -2.99 -2.32 -11.86
CA LEU A 72 -1.60 -2.73 -12.01
C LEU A 72 -1.45 -3.82 -13.06
N ILE A 73 -2.35 -4.81 -13.09
CA ILE A 73 -2.25 -5.87 -14.09
C ILE A 73 -2.40 -5.30 -15.49
N ASN A 74 -3.29 -4.32 -15.70
CA ASN A 74 -3.41 -3.64 -16.99
C ASN A 74 -2.12 -2.88 -17.36
N ILE A 75 -1.51 -2.16 -16.41
CA ILE A 75 -0.24 -1.43 -16.62
C ILE A 75 0.90 -2.40 -17.00
N PHE A 76 0.97 -3.57 -16.36
CA PHE A 76 2.06 -4.54 -16.53
C PHE A 76 1.72 -5.69 -17.49
N ASN A 77 0.58 -5.66 -18.19
CA ASN A 77 0.05 -6.81 -18.95
C ASN A 77 0.98 -7.26 -20.09
N GLN A 78 1.79 -6.33 -20.62
CA GLN A 78 2.70 -6.58 -21.74
C GLN A 78 4.12 -6.98 -21.29
N GLU A 79 4.39 -7.00 -19.99
CA GLU A 79 5.72 -7.28 -19.45
C GLU A 79 5.83 -8.71 -18.90
N ARG A 80 7.06 -9.26 -18.91
CA ARG A 80 7.40 -10.55 -18.27
C ARG A 80 7.19 -10.56 -16.74
N GLY A 81 6.71 -9.45 -16.15
CA GLY A 81 6.52 -9.22 -14.72
C GLY A 81 5.17 -9.65 -14.12
N LEU A 82 4.24 -10.19 -14.92
CA LEU A 82 2.88 -10.54 -14.45
C LEU A 82 2.86 -11.56 -13.29
N LEU A 83 3.62 -12.65 -13.38
CA LEU A 83 3.66 -13.67 -12.33
C LEU A 83 4.20 -13.11 -10.99
N PRO A 84 5.36 -12.43 -10.96
CA PRO A 84 5.82 -11.72 -9.76
C PRO A 84 4.78 -10.77 -9.17
N LEU A 85 4.04 -10.03 -10.02
CA LEU A 85 3.00 -9.10 -9.57
C LEU A 85 1.84 -9.83 -8.88
N ILE A 86 1.35 -10.94 -9.46
CA ILE A 86 0.30 -11.78 -8.84
C ILE A 86 0.76 -12.31 -7.48
N ILE A 87 2.02 -12.74 -7.37
CA ILE A 87 2.60 -13.21 -6.10
C ILE A 87 2.62 -12.07 -5.07
N ILE A 88 3.04 -10.87 -5.45
CA ILE A 88 3.04 -9.69 -4.57
C ILE A 88 1.62 -9.34 -4.11
N LEU A 89 0.64 -9.30 -5.01
CA LEU A 89 -0.76 -9.02 -4.68
C LEU A 89 -1.37 -10.09 -3.76
N SER A 90 -1.03 -11.36 -3.99
CA SER A 90 -1.42 -12.46 -3.11
C SER A 90 -0.78 -12.35 -1.72
N PHE A 91 0.47 -11.92 -1.65
CA PHE A 91 1.15 -11.65 -0.39
C PHE A 91 0.53 -10.46 0.36
N ILE A 92 0.12 -9.40 -0.33
CA ILE A 92 -0.63 -8.29 0.27
C ILE A 92 -1.95 -8.79 0.86
N PHE A 93 -2.68 -9.64 0.13
CA PHE A 93 -3.92 -10.25 0.65
C PHE A 93 -3.66 -11.16 1.86
N PHE A 94 -2.57 -11.94 1.83
CA PHE A 94 -2.12 -12.71 2.99
C PHE A 94 -1.87 -11.83 4.22
N LEU A 95 -1.19 -10.69 4.05
CA LEU A 95 -0.96 -9.73 5.14
C LEU A 95 -2.28 -9.19 5.70
N ILE A 96 -3.22 -8.80 4.82
CA ILE A 96 -4.54 -8.31 5.21
C ILE A 96 -5.27 -9.35 6.07
N LEU A 97 -5.32 -10.59 5.60
CA LEU A 97 -5.96 -11.68 6.34
C LEU A 97 -5.25 -11.91 7.67
N GLY A 98 -3.92 -12.10 7.68
CA GLY A 98 -3.16 -12.41 8.88
C GLY A 98 -3.20 -11.33 9.97
N ILE A 99 -3.29 -10.05 9.58
CA ILE A 99 -3.52 -8.94 10.51
C ILE A 99 -4.95 -8.99 11.07
N SER A 100 -5.93 -9.25 10.20
CA SER A 100 -7.35 -9.25 10.56
C SER A 100 -7.75 -10.41 11.50
N THR A 101 -7.10 -11.57 11.36
CA THR A 101 -7.36 -12.79 12.15
C THR A 101 -6.51 -12.92 13.40
N ALA A 102 -5.63 -11.96 13.67
CA ALA A 102 -4.65 -12.02 14.76
C ALA A 102 -3.65 -13.19 14.66
N SER A 103 -3.41 -13.72 13.46
CA SER A 103 -2.43 -14.79 13.22
C SER A 103 -0.98 -14.32 13.36
N PHE A 104 -0.72 -13.01 13.37
CA PHE A 104 0.60 -12.43 13.57
C PHE A 104 0.84 -11.92 15.01
N ASN A 105 2.00 -12.27 15.58
CA ASN A 105 2.40 -11.79 16.91
C ASN A 105 2.69 -10.28 16.96
N LYS A 106 3.14 -9.68 15.85
CA LYS A 106 3.51 -8.25 15.73
C LYS A 106 2.63 -7.52 14.71
N ARG A 107 1.31 -7.52 14.93
CA ARG A 107 0.32 -6.99 13.97
C ARG A 107 0.59 -5.55 13.51
N LYS A 108 1.04 -4.69 14.42
CA LYS A 108 1.30 -3.28 14.12
C LYS A 108 2.42 -3.14 13.09
N ASP A 109 3.50 -3.90 13.27
CA ASP A 109 4.67 -3.88 12.37
C ASP A 109 4.30 -4.45 10.99
N TRP A 110 3.52 -5.53 10.94
CA TRP A 110 3.02 -6.08 9.67
C TRP A 110 2.05 -5.15 8.95
N TYR A 111 1.18 -4.45 9.70
CA TYR A 111 0.30 -3.44 9.12
C TYR A 111 1.08 -2.23 8.61
N TYR A 112 2.18 -1.89 9.29
CA TYR A 112 3.10 -0.88 8.80
C TYR A 112 3.64 -1.26 7.41
N LEU A 113 4.20 -2.47 7.29
CA LEU A 113 4.71 -2.99 6.01
C LEU A 113 3.63 -3.01 4.93
N LEU A 114 2.42 -3.46 5.26
CA LEU A 114 1.27 -3.46 4.35
C LEU A 114 0.96 -2.04 3.82
N VAL A 115 0.93 -1.03 4.70
CA VAL A 115 0.67 0.36 4.30
C VAL A 115 1.76 0.89 3.39
N VAL A 116 3.03 0.58 3.65
CA VAL A 116 4.14 0.99 2.78
C VAL A 116 4.00 0.40 1.39
N ILE A 117 3.71 -0.89 1.29
CA ILE A 117 3.51 -1.56 0.00
C ILE A 117 2.31 -0.94 -0.74
N LEU A 118 1.19 -0.73 -0.06
CA LEU A 118 0.00 -0.13 -0.68
C LEU A 118 0.26 1.31 -1.16
N PHE A 119 0.99 2.12 -0.39
CA PHE A 119 1.40 3.47 -0.80
C PHE A 119 2.28 3.43 -2.03
N TYR A 120 3.25 2.51 -2.06
CA TYR A 120 4.13 2.33 -3.20
C TYR A 120 3.36 1.95 -4.47
N LEU A 121 2.49 0.95 -4.38
CA LEU A 121 1.67 0.51 -5.50
C LEU A 121 0.70 1.60 -6.00
N ALA A 122 0.05 2.33 -5.10
CA ALA A 122 -0.80 3.45 -5.47
C ALA A 122 -0.01 4.59 -6.12
N SER A 123 1.22 4.84 -5.66
CA SER A 123 2.10 5.85 -6.26
C SER A 123 2.58 5.41 -7.65
N ILE A 124 2.91 4.13 -7.86
CA ILE A 124 3.20 3.59 -9.19
C ILE A 124 2.03 3.86 -10.14
N ILE A 125 0.80 3.53 -9.73
CA ILE A 125 -0.39 3.80 -10.55
C ILE A 125 -0.45 5.30 -10.89
N PHE A 126 -0.38 6.19 -9.89
CA PHE A 126 -0.49 7.63 -10.11
C PHE A 126 0.55 8.19 -11.10
N PHE A 127 1.80 7.72 -11.04
CA PHE A 127 2.85 8.20 -11.92
C PHE A 127 2.87 7.51 -13.30
N SER A 128 2.33 6.30 -13.42
CA SER A 128 2.28 5.53 -14.67
C SER A 128 1.05 5.81 -15.54
N LEU A 129 0.01 6.44 -15.00
CA LEU A 129 -1.16 6.83 -15.78
C LEU A 129 -0.77 7.83 -16.88
N ASP A 130 -1.31 7.58 -18.08
CA ASP A 130 -1.13 8.45 -19.24
C ASP A 130 -1.75 9.83 -18.98
N ARG A 131 -1.08 10.89 -19.43
CA ARG A 131 -1.43 12.29 -19.13
C ARG A 131 -2.57 12.83 -20.00
N SER A 132 -3.20 11.96 -20.78
CA SER A 132 -4.40 12.24 -21.56
C SER A 132 -5.67 12.36 -20.70
N THR A 133 -5.64 11.86 -19.46
CA THR A 133 -6.74 11.97 -18.48
C THR A 133 -6.67 13.29 -17.69
N PRO A 134 -7.82 13.75 -17.14
CA PRO A 134 -7.83 14.95 -16.31
C PRO A 134 -7.11 14.69 -14.98
N LEU A 135 -5.90 15.25 -14.86
CA LEU A 135 -5.00 15.19 -13.69
C LEU A 135 -5.70 15.51 -12.35
N PHE A 136 -6.77 16.30 -12.39
CA PHE A 136 -7.58 16.63 -11.23
C PHE A 136 -8.22 15.39 -10.58
N LEU A 137 -8.85 14.50 -11.37
CA LEU A 137 -9.56 13.34 -10.83
C LEU A 137 -8.59 12.37 -10.15
N GLU A 138 -7.46 12.09 -10.80
CA GLU A 138 -6.41 11.23 -10.26
C GLU A 138 -5.82 11.79 -8.96
N SER A 139 -5.61 13.11 -8.93
CA SER A 139 -5.12 13.81 -7.74
C SER A 139 -6.10 13.71 -6.57
N VAL A 140 -7.40 13.87 -6.84
CA VAL A 140 -8.45 13.72 -5.82
C VAL A 140 -8.52 12.28 -5.32
N LEU A 141 -8.50 11.29 -6.22
CA LEU A 141 -8.52 9.89 -5.83
C LEU A 141 -7.29 9.50 -5.01
N PHE A 142 -6.10 9.99 -5.40
CA PHE A 142 -4.87 9.77 -4.65
C PHE A 142 -4.94 10.41 -3.26
N ALA A 143 -5.43 11.65 -3.15
CA ALA A 143 -5.62 12.32 -1.85
C ALA A 143 -6.62 11.57 -0.95
N VAL A 144 -7.73 11.07 -1.52
CA VAL A 144 -8.71 10.26 -0.77
C VAL A 144 -8.08 8.94 -0.32
N PHE A 145 -7.32 8.27 -1.20
CA PHE A 145 -6.60 7.05 -0.87
C PHE A 145 -5.61 7.28 0.28
N THR A 146 -4.77 8.32 0.22
CA THR A 146 -3.77 8.60 1.25
C THR A 146 -4.45 8.92 2.59
N LEU A 147 -5.49 9.75 2.58
CA LEU A 147 -6.27 10.10 3.77
C LEU A 147 -6.90 8.87 4.42
N LEU A 148 -7.57 8.02 3.64
CA LEU A 148 -8.22 6.82 4.15
C LEU A 148 -7.19 5.83 4.70
N THR A 149 -6.07 5.64 3.98
CA THR A 149 -4.99 4.75 4.41
C THR A 149 -4.38 5.20 5.73
N TYR A 150 -4.08 6.49 5.88
CA TYR A 150 -3.61 7.04 7.15
C TYR A 150 -4.66 6.86 8.25
N ARG A 151 -5.93 7.17 7.98
CA ARG A 151 -7.01 7.01 8.96
C ARG A 151 -7.13 5.55 9.44
N GLU A 152 -7.02 4.58 8.55
CA GLU A 152 -7.02 3.17 8.93
C GLU A 152 -5.79 2.81 9.76
N PHE A 153 -4.61 3.28 9.37
CA PHE A 153 -3.36 3.06 10.08
C PHE A 153 -3.40 3.55 11.53
N PHE A 154 -3.88 4.77 11.76
CA PHE A 154 -3.99 5.30 13.13
C PHE A 154 -5.02 4.51 13.95
N ARG A 155 -6.13 4.09 13.34
CA ARG A 155 -7.14 3.23 13.99
C ARG A 155 -6.53 1.87 14.39
N VAL A 156 -5.79 1.23 13.49
CA VAL A 156 -5.16 -0.08 13.73
C VAL A 156 -4.11 0.00 14.84
N ASN A 157 -3.38 1.10 14.92
CA ASN A 157 -2.36 1.32 15.95
C ASN A 157 -2.90 1.75 17.32
N GLY A 158 -4.21 1.98 17.44
CA GLY A 158 -4.89 2.30 18.71
C GLY A 158 -4.98 3.79 19.01
N TYR A 159 -4.65 4.66 18.05
CA TYR A 159 -4.84 6.10 18.22
C TYR A 159 -6.32 6.45 18.00
N LYS A 160 -7.01 6.86 19.06
CA LYS A 160 -8.40 7.32 18.96
C LYS A 160 -8.45 8.59 18.10
N SER A 161 -9.30 8.60 17.09
CA SER A 161 -9.51 9.73 16.18
C SER A 161 -10.23 10.89 16.88
N LYS A 162 -9.48 11.66 17.68
CA LYS A 162 -9.90 12.98 18.16
C LYS A 162 -9.90 13.98 17.00
N THR A 163 -10.70 15.04 17.09
CA THR A 163 -10.74 16.13 16.10
C THR A 163 -9.36 16.66 15.67
N PRO A 164 -8.38 16.95 16.56
CA PRO A 164 -7.05 17.38 16.13
C PRO A 164 -6.32 16.34 15.28
N VAL A 165 -6.45 15.05 15.60
CA VAL A 165 -5.83 13.98 14.82
C VAL A 165 -6.40 13.95 13.40
N ARG A 166 -7.71 14.15 13.23
CA ARG A 166 -8.34 14.17 11.88
C ARG A 166 -7.80 15.30 11.01
N VAL A 167 -7.62 16.49 11.59
CA VAL A 167 -7.07 17.65 10.88
C VAL A 167 -5.62 17.36 10.48
N ILE A 168 -4.81 16.81 11.39
CA ILE A 168 -3.41 16.47 11.07
C ILE A 168 -3.33 15.44 9.94
N LEU A 169 -4.19 14.41 9.94
CA LEU A 169 -4.21 13.42 8.85
C LEU A 169 -4.59 14.04 7.51
N LEU A 170 -5.52 15.00 7.51
CA LEU A 170 -5.90 15.74 6.31
C LEU A 170 -4.74 16.59 5.81
N VAL A 171 -4.09 17.36 6.68
CA VAL A 171 -2.90 18.16 6.33
C VAL A 171 -1.83 17.27 5.71
N ILE A 172 -1.51 16.14 6.33
CA ILE A 172 -0.49 15.23 5.82
C ILE A 172 -0.88 14.62 4.47
N SER A 173 -2.14 14.23 4.29
CA SER A 173 -2.60 13.73 2.97
C SER A 173 -2.44 14.77 1.87
N LEU A 174 -2.72 16.05 2.17
CA LEU A 174 -2.55 17.14 1.22
C LEU A 174 -1.08 17.46 0.95
N THR A 175 -0.21 17.43 1.97
CA THR A 175 1.22 17.65 1.76
C THR A 175 1.85 16.51 0.96
N THR A 176 1.39 15.27 1.14
CA THR A 176 1.78 14.15 0.28
C THR A 176 1.36 14.41 -1.17
N LEU A 177 0.12 14.87 -1.42
CA LEU A 177 -0.33 15.23 -2.77
C LEU A 177 0.53 16.35 -3.38
N GLN A 178 0.85 17.40 -2.63
CA GLN A 178 1.69 18.49 -3.10
C GLN A 178 3.08 17.99 -3.51
N LEU A 179 3.69 17.10 -2.72
CA LEU A 179 4.96 16.47 -3.11
C LEU A 179 4.79 15.66 -4.40
N THR A 180 3.71 14.89 -4.53
CA THR A 180 3.44 14.10 -5.72
C THR A 180 3.35 14.99 -6.97
N TRP A 181 2.72 16.16 -6.88
CA TRP A 181 2.71 17.14 -7.96
C TRP A 181 4.09 17.72 -8.27
N ILE A 182 4.92 18.01 -7.25
CA ILE A 182 6.30 18.47 -7.47
C ILE A 182 7.09 17.41 -8.24
N LEU A 183 7.03 16.15 -7.78
CA LEU A 183 7.75 15.03 -8.41
C LEU A 183 7.23 14.74 -9.82
N LEU A 184 5.95 15.00 -10.08
CA LEU A 184 5.38 14.84 -11.41
C LEU A 184 6.00 15.79 -12.44
N LEU A 185 6.41 16.99 -12.02
CA LEU A 185 7.05 17.98 -12.89
C LEU A 185 8.54 17.71 -13.09
N MET A 186 9.13 16.79 -12.32
CA MET A 186 10.54 16.44 -12.43
C MET A 186 10.74 15.42 -13.56
N PRO A 187 11.82 15.54 -14.35
CA PRO A 187 12.16 14.58 -15.41
C PRO A 187 12.79 13.31 -14.80
N ILE A 188 12.02 12.59 -14.00
CA ILE A 188 12.45 11.37 -13.30
C ILE A 188 11.54 10.20 -13.68
N HIS A 189 12.08 8.98 -13.63
CA HIS A 189 11.30 7.78 -13.93
C HIS A 189 10.18 7.57 -12.90
N PHE A 190 9.03 7.04 -13.33
CA PHE A 190 7.85 6.90 -12.48
C PHE A 190 8.09 6.03 -11.24
N THR A 191 8.94 4.99 -11.34
CA THR A 191 9.32 4.15 -10.18
C THR A 191 10.13 4.93 -9.14
N VAL A 192 10.99 5.86 -9.58
CA VAL A 192 11.76 6.75 -8.70
C VAL A 192 10.83 7.74 -8.02
N ALA A 193 9.93 8.38 -8.77
CA ALA A 193 8.91 9.28 -8.22
C ALA A 193 8.00 8.58 -7.19
N ALA A 194 7.56 7.35 -7.48
CA ALA A 194 6.78 6.52 -6.57
C ALA A 194 7.55 6.17 -5.29
N SER A 195 8.85 5.84 -5.43
CA SER A 195 9.74 5.56 -4.31
C SER A 195 9.92 6.77 -3.39
N ILE A 196 10.18 7.95 -3.96
CA ILE A 196 10.35 9.20 -3.18
C ILE A 196 9.03 9.58 -2.48
N THR A 197 7.90 9.46 -3.16
CA THR A 197 6.58 9.74 -2.56
C THR A 197 6.29 8.80 -1.39
N THR A 198 6.61 7.52 -1.54
CA THR A 198 6.44 6.52 -0.48
C THR A 198 7.39 6.77 0.69
N LEU A 199 8.64 7.12 0.39
CA LEU A 199 9.65 7.49 1.39
C LEU A 199 9.18 8.68 2.21
N TYR A 200 8.68 9.73 1.55
CA TYR A 200 8.12 10.91 2.23
C TYR A 200 6.91 10.56 3.11
N ALA A 201 5.95 9.81 2.55
CA ALA A 201 4.77 9.36 3.28
C ALA A 201 5.15 8.57 4.54
N PHE A 202 6.18 7.71 4.44
CA PHE A 202 6.73 6.96 5.57
C PHE A 202 7.38 7.85 6.62
N THR A 203 8.26 8.76 6.20
CA THR A 203 8.99 9.66 7.11
C THR A 203 8.03 10.53 7.92
N ILE A 204 6.98 11.06 7.28
CA ILE A 204 5.95 11.82 7.97
C ILE A 204 5.14 10.94 8.91
N LEU A 205 4.75 9.74 8.47
CA LEU A 205 3.98 8.81 9.29
C LEU A 205 4.73 8.45 10.58
N GLU A 206 6.02 8.10 10.49
CA GLU A 206 6.86 7.84 11.65
C GLU A 206 6.98 9.05 12.58
N THR A 207 7.23 10.23 12.00
CA THR A 207 7.35 11.48 12.77
C THR A 207 6.06 11.78 13.53
N LEU A 208 4.90 11.57 12.89
CA LEU A 208 3.59 11.77 13.50
C LEU A 208 3.33 10.77 14.63
N ILE A 209 3.65 9.49 14.44
CA ILE A 209 3.51 8.47 15.48
C ILE A 209 4.29 8.87 16.73
N ARG A 210 5.55 9.29 16.57
CA ARG A 210 6.39 9.69 17.71
C ARG A 210 5.91 10.98 18.36
N HIS A 211 5.41 11.92 17.57
CA HIS A 211 4.77 13.11 18.10
C HIS A 211 3.58 12.76 19.00
N LEU A 212 2.68 11.88 18.52
CA LEU A 212 1.52 11.43 19.30
C LEU A 212 1.89 10.59 20.53
N GLN A 213 3.04 9.93 20.51
CA GLN A 213 3.59 9.19 21.65
C GLN A 213 4.39 10.07 22.63
N LEU A 214 4.51 11.39 22.36
CA LEU A 214 5.33 12.31 23.14
C LEU A 214 6.82 11.89 23.22
N SER A 215 7.28 11.11 22.24
CA SER A 215 8.66 10.59 22.16
C SER A 215 9.48 11.28 21.06
N LEU A 216 8.94 12.35 20.47
CA LEU A 216 9.60 13.11 19.42
C LEU A 216 10.72 13.97 19.99
N THR A 217 11.94 13.73 19.55
CA THR A 217 13.12 14.53 19.94
C THR A 217 13.69 15.27 18.72
N PRO A 218 14.32 16.45 18.92
CA PRO A 218 15.00 17.15 17.83
C PRO A 218 16.07 16.31 17.13
N ARG A 219 16.75 15.45 17.88
CA ARG A 219 17.73 14.50 17.35
C ARG A 219 17.09 13.51 16.37
N TYR A 220 15.91 13.00 16.70
CA TYR A 220 15.19 12.08 15.82
C TYR A 220 14.72 12.77 14.53
N ILE A 221 14.18 13.99 14.62
CA ILE A 221 13.77 14.77 13.45
C ILE A 221 14.96 14.97 12.49
N ARG A 222 16.12 15.41 13.01
CA ARG A 222 17.33 15.56 12.19
C ARG A 222 17.76 14.26 11.52
N LEU A 223 17.70 13.15 12.25
CA LEU A 223 18.06 11.84 11.70
C LEU A 223 17.09 11.41 10.58
N GLN A 224 15.79 11.60 10.77
CA GLN A 224 14.77 11.30 9.76
C GLN A 224 14.95 12.14 8.49
N ILE A 225 15.19 13.44 8.65
CA ILE A 225 15.47 14.34 7.52
C ILE A 225 16.75 13.90 6.80
N MET A 226 17.82 13.58 7.53
CA MET A 226 19.08 13.12 6.95
C MET A 226 18.89 11.81 6.17
N VAL A 227 18.17 10.84 6.74
CA VAL A 227 17.86 9.55 6.08
C VAL A 227 17.01 9.78 4.84
N PHE A 228 15.97 10.64 4.93
CA PHE A 228 15.13 11.00 3.80
C PHE A 228 15.95 11.62 2.66
N VAL A 229 16.78 12.61 2.95
CA VAL A 229 17.64 13.28 1.96
C VAL A 229 18.63 12.29 1.34
N LEU A 230 19.31 11.50 2.16
CA LEU A 230 20.31 10.53 1.69
C LEU A 230 19.67 9.47 0.78
N LEU A 231 18.54 8.89 1.17
CA LEU A 231 17.83 7.91 0.35
C LEU A 231 17.26 8.54 -0.93
N THR A 232 16.78 9.78 -0.86
CA THR A 232 16.32 10.52 -2.05
C THR A 232 17.46 10.74 -3.04
N ILE A 233 18.64 11.15 -2.56
CA ILE A 233 19.84 11.30 -3.40
C ILE A 233 20.19 9.95 -4.04
N ILE A 234 20.24 8.87 -3.26
CA ILE A 234 20.52 7.53 -3.79
C ILE A 234 19.54 7.18 -4.90
N LEU A 235 18.23 7.33 -4.65
CA LEU A 235 17.19 7.03 -5.64
C LEU A 235 17.33 7.84 -6.93
N LEU A 236 17.72 9.11 -6.83
CA LEU A 236 17.95 9.97 -8.01
C LEU A 236 19.25 9.64 -8.75
N THR A 237 20.25 9.07 -8.06
CA THR A 237 21.54 8.69 -8.68
C THR A 237 21.54 7.31 -9.31
N ILE A 238 20.56 6.46 -9.01
CA ILE A 238 20.42 5.17 -9.69
C ILE A 238 20.15 5.47 -11.17
N PRO A 239 21.00 5.01 -12.09
CA PRO A 239 20.79 5.25 -13.51
C PRO A 239 19.43 4.68 -13.90
N ASN A 240 18.52 5.57 -14.33
CA ASN A 240 17.29 5.15 -14.97
C ASN A 240 17.74 4.37 -16.21
N PHE A 241 17.55 3.05 -16.22
CA PHE A 241 17.67 2.28 -17.45
C PHE A 241 16.60 2.81 -18.39
N SER A 242 16.96 3.79 -19.20
CA SER A 242 16.14 4.31 -20.27
C SER A 242 16.06 3.21 -21.32
N ILE A 243 15.07 2.33 -21.20
CA ILE A 243 14.51 1.70 -22.38
C ILE A 243 13.86 2.86 -23.13
N THR A 244 14.64 3.41 -24.05
CA THR A 244 14.28 4.50 -24.93
C THR A 244 13.33 3.94 -25.98
N GLY A 245 12.18 4.59 -26.14
CA GLY A 245 11.32 4.45 -27.32
C GLY A 245 10.32 3.30 -27.26
#